data_AF-A0A965KH33-F1
#
_entry.id   AF-A0A965KH33-F1
#
_cell.length_a   1.000
_cell.length_b   1.000
_cell.length_c   1.000
_cell.angle_alpha   90.00
_cell.angle_beta   90.00
_cell.angle_gamma   90.00
#
_symmetry.space_group_name_H-M   'P 1'
#
loop_
_entity.id
_entity.type
_entity.pdbx_description
1 polymer ?
#
loop_
_entity_poly.entity_id
_entity_poly.type
_entity_poly.pdbx_seq_one_letter_code
_entity_poly.pdbx_strand_id
1 'polypeptide(L)'
;MDGNGRWAAAKGLPRLEGHRRGAERLIEIIDACIDGGIGTLTVFAFSAENWKRPLEEVSGLFKLGEWILRAHLARLEKRNVRLHVIGDITAL
;
A
#
# COMPACT_ATOMS: atom_id res chain seq x y z
N MET A 1 4.68 0.98 -5.58
CA MET A 1 4.35 -0.26 -6.32
C MET A 1 3.57 0.14 -7.56
N ASP A 2 4.07 -0.17 -8.76
CA ASP A 2 3.43 0.28 -10.02
C ASP A 2 2.58 -0.84 -10.64
N GLY A 3 1.69 -0.48 -11.56
CA GLY A 3 0.91 -1.42 -12.37
C GLY A 3 -0.51 -1.70 -11.85
N ASN A 4 -0.83 -1.33 -10.61
CA ASN A 4 -2.14 -1.55 -9.99
C ASN A 4 -3.30 -1.08 -10.88
N GLY A 5 -3.23 0.16 -11.37
CA GLY A 5 -4.27 0.71 -12.24
C GLY A 5 -4.34 0.04 -13.62
N ARG A 6 -3.21 -0.34 -14.20
CA ARG A 6 -3.17 -1.07 -15.49
C ARG A 6 -3.75 -2.48 -15.34
N TRP A 7 -3.45 -3.15 -14.23
CA TRP A 7 -4.00 -4.47 -13.90
C TRP A 7 -5.52 -4.43 -13.73
N ALA A 8 -6.04 -3.41 -13.05
CA ALA A 8 -7.49 -3.23 -12.90
C ALA A 8 -8.16 -2.97 -14.26
N ALA A 9 -7.59 -2.07 -15.07
CA ALA A 9 -8.10 -1.75 -16.40
C ALA A 9 -8.15 -2.98 -17.33
N ALA A 10 -7.10 -3.81 -17.33
CA ALA A 10 -7.04 -5.05 -18.11
C ALA A 10 -8.12 -6.08 -17.72
N LYS A 11 -8.75 -5.90 -16.56
CA LYS A 11 -9.84 -6.75 -16.04
C LYS A 11 -11.20 -6.08 -16.05
N GLY A 12 -11.31 -4.85 -16.58
CA GLY A 12 -12.55 -4.06 -16.55
C GLY A 12 -12.97 -3.65 -15.13
N LEU A 13 -12.03 -3.59 -14.19
CA LEU A 13 -12.29 -3.28 -12.79
C LEU A 13 -11.97 -1.81 -12.47
N PRO A 14 -12.63 -1.21 -11.46
CA PRO A 14 -12.25 0.10 -10.95
C PRO A 14 -10.78 0.14 -10.53
N ARG A 15 -10.11 1.26 -10.77
CA ARG A 15 -8.69 1.45 -10.47
C ARG A 15 -8.35 1.14 -9.01
N LEU A 16 -9.24 1.48 -8.08
CA LEU A 16 -9.10 1.21 -6.65
C LEU A 16 -8.98 -0.29 -6.33
N GLU A 17 -9.62 -1.17 -7.11
CA GLU A 17 -9.50 -2.63 -6.92
C GLU A 17 -8.08 -3.12 -7.22
N GLY A 18 -7.42 -2.53 -8.21
CA GLY A 18 -6.01 -2.81 -8.46
C GLY A 18 -5.12 -2.38 -7.29
N HIS A 19 -5.42 -1.25 -6.65
CA HIS A 19 -4.70 -0.81 -5.46
C HIS A 19 -4.96 -1.72 -4.26
N ARG A 20 -6.19 -2.22 -4.09
CA ARG A 20 -6.55 -3.18 -3.03
C ARG A 20 -5.73 -4.46 -3.15
N ARG A 21 -5.68 -5.02 -4.36
CA ARG A 21 -4.85 -6.20 -4.69
C ARG A 21 -3.36 -5.93 -4.49
N GLY A 22 -2.88 -4.76 -4.88
CA GLY A 22 -1.49 -4.36 -4.64
C GLY A 22 -1.14 -4.29 -3.15
N ALA A 23 -2.08 -3.83 -2.33
CA ALA A 23 -1.90 -3.75 -0.88
C ALA A 23 -1.94 -5.12 -0.20
N GLU A 24 -2.83 -6.02 -0.62
CA GLU A 24 -2.82 -7.44 -0.18
C GLU A 24 -1.47 -8.10 -0.53
N ARG A 25 -0.99 -7.88 -1.76
CA ARG A 25 0.30 -8.41 -2.21
C ARG A 25 1.48 -7.88 -1.40
N LEU A 26 1.42 -6.63 -0.93
CA LEU A 26 2.44 -6.07 -0.06
C LEU A 26 2.56 -6.83 1.27
N ILE A 27 1.44 -7.24 1.86
CA ILE A 27 1.47 -8.04 3.09
C ILE A 27 2.20 -9.35 2.88
N GLU A 28 1.92 -10.05 1.77
CA GLU A 28 2.64 -11.28 1.41
C GLU A 28 4.13 -11.05 1.20
N ILE A 29 4.51 -9.93 0.58
CA ILE A 29 5.92 -9.53 0.41
C ILE A 29 6.58 -9.28 1.76
N ILE A 30 5.88 -8.64 2.71
CA ILE A 30 6.40 -8.42 4.06
C ILE A 30 6.70 -9.75 4.75
N ASP A 31 5.79 -10.72 4.69
CA ASP A 31 6.05 -12.04 5.27
C ASP A 31 7.25 -12.73 4.60
N ALA A 32 7.33 -12.68 3.27
CA ALA A 32 8.45 -13.26 2.53
C ALA A 32 9.79 -12.60 2.88
N CYS A 33 9.80 -11.27 3.10
CA CYS A 33 10.98 -10.56 3.58
C CYS A 33 11.41 -11.06 4.96
N ILE A 34 10.47 -11.24 5.88
CA ILE A 34 10.76 -11.74 7.23
C ILE A 34 11.28 -13.16 7.18
N ASP A 35 10.63 -14.04 6.42
CA ASP A 35 11.05 -15.44 6.24
C ASP A 35 12.44 -15.54 5.58
N GLY A 36 12.77 -14.58 4.71
CA GLY A 36 14.06 -14.45 4.05
C GLY A 36 15.14 -13.71 4.85
N GLY A 37 14.86 -13.29 6.09
CA GLY A 37 15.82 -12.56 6.94
C GLY A 37 16.11 -11.11 6.49
N ILE A 38 15.26 -10.52 5.66
CA ILE A 38 15.36 -9.12 5.22
C ILE A 38 14.88 -8.20 6.35
N GLY A 39 15.81 -7.44 6.94
CA GLY A 39 15.51 -6.55 8.07
C GLY A 39 14.82 -5.23 7.71
N THR A 40 14.88 -4.80 6.44
CA THR A 40 14.33 -3.51 6.00
C THR A 40 13.69 -3.63 4.62
N LEU A 41 12.44 -3.20 4.51
CA LEU A 41 11.70 -3.05 3.26
C LEU A 41 11.21 -1.62 3.12
N THR A 42 11.61 -0.93 2.06
CA THR A 42 11.10 0.41 1.73
C THR A 42 10.14 0.30 0.55
N VAL A 43 8.92 0.80 0.72
CA VAL A 43 7.88 0.73 -0.32
C VAL A 43 7.46 2.13 -0.73
N PHE A 44 7.55 2.39 -2.03
CA PHE A 44 7.04 3.64 -2.59
C PHE A 44 5.51 3.55 -2.76
N ALA A 45 4.79 4.04 -1.75
CA ALA A 45 3.33 3.92 -1.66
C ALA A 45 2.60 5.10 -2.32
N PHE A 46 3.13 6.32 -2.20
CA PHE A 46 2.51 7.55 -2.71
C PHE A 46 3.61 8.57 -3.06
N SER A 47 3.46 9.27 -4.19
CA SER A 47 4.40 10.30 -4.66
C SER A 47 3.78 11.70 -4.65
N ALA A 48 4.61 12.75 -4.69
CA ALA A 48 4.12 14.13 -4.81
C ALA A 48 3.28 14.35 -6.08
N GLU A 49 3.60 13.65 -7.17
CA GLU A 49 2.84 13.70 -8.43
C GLU A 49 1.46 13.05 -8.30
N ASN A 50 1.24 12.18 -7.30
CA ASN A 50 -0.07 11.57 -7.07
C ASN A 50 -1.10 12.58 -6.56
N TRP A 51 -0.68 13.72 -6.00
CA TRP A 51 -1.56 14.85 -5.69
C TRP A 51 -2.24 15.46 -6.92
N LYS A 52 -1.70 15.24 -8.13
CA LYS A 52 -2.32 15.72 -9.38
C LYS A 52 -3.51 14.88 -9.84
N ARG A 53 -3.82 13.77 -9.14
CA ARG A 53 -4.97 12.91 -9.45
C ARG A 53 -6.26 13.49 -8.85
N PRO A 54 -7.44 13.04 -9.33
CA PRO A 54 -8.71 13.44 -8.74
C PRO A 54 -8.76 13.20 -7.22
N LEU A 55 -9.34 14.14 -6.47
CA LEU A 55 -9.39 14.13 -5.01
C LEU A 55 -10.05 12.86 -4.47
N GLU A 56 -11.06 12.35 -5.17
CA GLU A 56 -11.77 11.12 -4.83
C GLU A 56 -10.86 9.90 -4.95
N GLU A 57 -9.98 9.86 -5.95
CA GLU A 57 -8.98 8.78 -6.10
C GLU A 57 -7.98 8.85 -4.95
N VAL A 58 -7.42 10.03 -4.68
CA VAL A 58 -6.44 10.24 -3.60
C VAL A 58 -7.04 9.85 -2.24
N SER A 59 -8.24 10.35 -1.94
CA SER A 59 -8.97 10.01 -0.71
C SER A 59 -9.26 8.52 -0.61
N GLY A 60 -9.63 7.88 -1.72
CA GLY A 60 -9.86 6.44 -1.79
C GLY A 60 -8.61 5.63 -1.48
N LEU A 61 -7.43 6.07 -1.96
CA LEU A 61 -6.15 5.41 -1.68
C LEU A 61 -5.79 5.44 -0.20
N PHE A 62 -5.97 6.58 0.48
CA PHE A 62 -5.68 6.69 1.92
C PHE A 62 -6.64 5.85 2.77
N LYS A 63 -7.95 5.90 2.48
CA LYS A 63 -8.93 5.05 3.16
C LYS A 63 -8.64 3.56 2.97
N LEU A 64 -8.24 3.17 1.77
CA LEU A 64 -7.85 1.80 1.48
C LEU A 64 -6.59 1.39 2.26
N GLY A 65 -5.58 2.27 2.31
CA GLY A 65 -4.36 2.03 3.08
C GLY A 65 -4.65 1.84 4.56
N GLU A 66 -5.48 2.70 5.14
CA GLU A 66 -5.94 2.57 6.53
C GLU A 66 -6.66 1.24 6.76
N TRP A 67 -7.60 0.87 5.87
CA TRP A 67 -8.36 -0.37 5.98
C TRP A 67 -7.45 -1.61 5.97
N ILE A 68 -6.49 -1.68 5.04
CA ILE A 68 -5.53 -2.78 4.95
C ILE A 68 -4.66 -2.86 6.20
N LEU A 69 -4.14 -1.72 6.67
CA LEU A 69 -3.28 -1.70 7.86
C LEU A 69 -4.04 -2.20 9.10
N ARG A 70 -5.28 -1.74 9.29
CA ARG A 70 -6.13 -2.21 10.39
C ARG A 70 -6.43 -3.71 10.28
N ALA A 71 -6.71 -4.20 9.08
CA ALA A 71 -6.99 -5.62 8.84
C ALA A 71 -5.79 -6.54 9.15
N HIS A 72 -4.56 -6.03 9.04
CA HIS A 72 -3.34 -6.82 9.23
C HIS A 72 -2.52 -6.43 10.46
N LEU A 73 -2.96 -5.48 11.28
CA LEU A 73 -2.21 -4.95 12.41
C LEU A 73 -1.72 -6.05 13.36
N ALA A 74 -2.64 -6.91 13.84
CA ALA A 74 -2.30 -8.01 14.76
C ALA A 74 -1.28 -9.00 14.15
N ARG A 75 -1.35 -9.24 12.83
CA ARG A 75 -0.38 -10.09 12.12
C ARG A 75 0.99 -9.42 12.08
N LEU A 76 1.05 -8.15 11.71
CA LEU A 76 2.29 -7.38 11.62
C LEU A 76 2.96 -7.25 12.99
N GLU A 77 2.19 -7.00 14.05
CA GLU A 77 2.68 -6.97 15.44
C GLU A 77 3.25 -8.32 15.87
N LYS A 78 2.54 -9.43 15.63
CA LYS A 78 3.02 -10.79 15.95
C LYS A 78 4.34 -11.12 15.24
N ARG A 79 4.57 -10.53 14.07
CA ARG A 79 5.78 -10.69 13.26
C ARG A 79 6.86 -9.64 13.57
N ASN A 80 6.67 -8.82 14.61
CA ASN A 80 7.58 -7.78 15.07
C ASN A 80 7.93 -6.74 13.97
N VAL A 81 6.96 -6.42 13.12
CA VAL A 81 7.13 -5.41 12.06
C VAL A 81 7.07 -4.02 12.68
N ARG A 82 8.03 -3.16 12.30
CA ARG A 82 8.05 -1.74 12.64
C ARG A 82 7.78 -0.90 11.40
N LEU A 83 6.73 -0.09 11.44
CA LEU A 83 6.37 0.82 10.35
C LEU A 83 7.03 2.19 10.55
N HIS A 84 7.72 2.67 9.52
CA HIS A 84 8.24 4.02 9.45
C HIS A 84 7.73 4.71 8.19
N VAL A 85 7.20 5.92 8.35
CA VAL A 85 6.75 6.75 7.23
C VAL A 85 7.88 7.68 6.81
N ILE A 86 8.20 7.69 5.53
CA ILE A 86 9.21 8.56 4.92
C ILE A 86 8.48 9.46 3.92
N GLY A 87 8.62 10.77 4.08
CA GLY A 87 7.98 11.78 3.23
C GLY A 87 7.35 12.91 4.02
N ASP A 88 6.73 13.86 3.32
CA ASP A 88 5.98 14.95 3.92
C ASP A 88 4.57 14.49 4.31
N ILE A 89 4.35 14.35 5.63
CA ILE A 89 3.06 13.96 6.21
C ILE A 89 2.15 15.15 6.50
N THR A 90 2.63 16.38 6.33
CA THR A 90 1.82 17.60 6.54
C THR A 90 0.91 17.91 5.37
N ALA A 91 1.16 17.29 4.23
CA ALA A 91 0.34 17.39 3.03
C ALA A 91 -0.92 16.49 3.05
N LEU A 92 -1.10 15.66 4.09
CA LEU A 92 -2.20 14.69 4.25
C LEU A 92 -3.51 15.32 4.73
#